data_AF-A0A957PJJ8-F1
#
_entry.id   AF-A0A957PJJ8-F1
#
_cell.length_a   1.000
_cell.length_b   1.000
_cell.length_c   1.000
_cell.angle_alpha   90.00
_cell.angle_beta   90.00
_cell.angle_gamma   90.00
#
_symmetry.space_group_name_H-M   'P 1'
#
loop_
_entity.id
_entity.type
_entity.pdbx_description
1 polymer ?
#
loop_
_entity_poly.entity_id
_entity_poly.type
_entity_poly.pdbx_seq_one_letter_code
_entity_poly.pdbx_strand_id
1 'polypeptide(L)'
;MVWQSILDFLSQQPLILFFLIAALGYLLGQIKILGSNLGIAAVLFVGLAFGALDERFKLPEILYHVGLVLFVYCIGLSSGRAFFRALRS
;
A
#
# COMPACT_ATOMS: atom_id res chain seq x y z
N MET A 1 -29.11 -5.28 -0.36
CA MET A 1 -28.95 -6.49 0.47
C MET A 1 -27.60 -7.17 0.21
N VAL A 2 -27.32 -7.76 -0.97
CA VAL A 2 -26.04 -8.47 -1.23
C VAL A 2 -24.80 -7.57 -1.12
N TRP A 3 -24.86 -6.34 -1.66
CA TRP A 3 -23.74 -5.40 -1.64
C TRP A 3 -23.30 -5.03 -0.21
N GLN A 4 -24.26 -4.79 0.69
CA GLN A 4 -23.98 -4.49 2.09
C GLN A 4 -23.35 -5.68 2.81
N SER A 5 -23.81 -6.90 2.54
CA SER A 5 -23.21 -8.12 3.11
C SER A 5 -21.75 -8.32 2.70
N ILE A 6 -21.40 -7.98 1.46
CA ILE A 6 -20.01 -8.03 0.98
C ILE A 6 -19.15 -7.00 1.70
N LEU A 7 -19.63 -5.76 1.84
CA LEU A 7 -18.92 -4.70 2.55
C LEU A 7 -18.72 -5.04 4.04
N ASP A 8 -19.75 -5.59 4.70
CA ASP A 8 -19.67 -5.97 6.10
C ASP A 8 -18.70 -7.15 6.31
N PHE A 9 -18.67 -8.12 5.39
CA PHE A 9 -17.70 -9.22 5.43
C PHE A 9 -16.25 -8.74 5.24
N LEU A 10 -16.01 -7.84 4.27
CA LEU A 10 -14.68 -7.24 4.06
C LEU A 10 -14.22 -6.40 5.26
N SER A 11 -15.14 -5.69 5.92
CA SER A 11 -14.83 -4.89 7.10
C SER A 11 -14.49 -5.76 8.32
N GLN A 12 -15.14 -6.91 8.49
CA GLN A 12 -14.82 -7.85 9.57
C GLN A 12 -13.48 -8.58 9.38
N GLN A 13 -12.98 -8.66 8.14
CA GLN A 13 -11.75 -9.39 7.80
C GLN A 13 -10.72 -8.45 7.14
N PRO A 14 -10.13 -7.51 7.90
CA PRO A 14 -9.27 -6.46 7.35
C PRO A 14 -7.96 -7.00 6.74
N LEU A 15 -7.54 -8.22 7.12
CA LEU A 15 -6.43 -8.93 6.45
C LEU A 15 -6.78 -9.35 5.02
N ILE A 16 -8.00 -9.82 4.77
CA ILE A 16 -8.46 -10.18 3.43
C ILE A 16 -8.50 -8.94 2.55
N LEU A 17 -9.01 -7.82 3.08
CA LEU A 17 -8.99 -6.52 2.43
C LEU A 17 -7.55 -6.10 2.05
N PHE A 18 -6.58 -6.26 2.97
CA PHE A 18 -5.18 -5.96 2.70
C PHE A 18 -4.62 -6.77 1.51
N PHE A 19 -4.82 -8.09 1.53
CA PHE A 19 -4.36 -8.97 0.45
C PHE A 19 -5.08 -8.67 -0.87
N LEU A 20 -6.35 -8.31 -0.84
CA LEU A 20 -7.12 -7.92 -2.02
C LEU A 20 -6.53 -6.64 -2.64
N ILE A 21 -6.28 -5.61 -1.84
CA ILE A 21 -5.66 -4.35 -2.28
C ILE A 21 -4.26 -4.63 -2.85
N ALA A 22 -3.45 -5.45 -2.18
CA ALA A 22 -2.12 -5.81 -2.64
C ALA A 22 -2.15 -6.60 -3.96
N ALA A 23 -3.04 -7.59 -4.08
CA ALA A 23 -3.17 -8.41 -5.29
C ALA A 23 -3.69 -7.59 -6.48
N LEU A 24 -4.76 -6.81 -6.29
CA LEU A 24 -5.30 -5.93 -7.33
C LEU A 24 -4.29 -4.86 -7.74
N GLY A 25 -3.63 -4.24 -6.75
CA GLY A 25 -2.57 -3.27 -6.97
C GLY A 25 -1.41 -3.82 -7.79
N TYR A 26 -0.93 -5.02 -7.45
CA TYR A 26 0.15 -5.66 -8.18
C TYR A 26 -0.25 -6.04 -9.60
N LEU A 27 -1.44 -6.63 -9.77
CA LEU A 27 -1.98 -6.98 -11.09
C LEU A 27 -2.12 -5.74 -11.97
N LEU A 28 -2.71 -4.66 -11.45
CA LEU A 28 -2.84 -3.40 -12.18
C LEU A 28 -1.48 -2.73 -12.45
N GLY A 29 -0.53 -2.83 -11.52
CA GLY A 29 0.82 -2.29 -11.69
C GLY A 29 1.66 -2.97 -12.76
N GLN A 30 1.33 -4.22 -13.09
CA GLN A 30 1.95 -4.99 -14.18
C GLN A 30 1.36 -4.63 -15.56
N ILE A 31 0.18 -3.99 -15.61
CA ILE A 31 -0.44 -3.59 -16.88
C ILE A 31 0.39 -2.45 -17.48
N LYS A 32 0.87 -2.68 -18.70
CA LYS A 32 1.55 -1.67 -19.51
C LYS A 32 0.56 -0.63 -19.99
N ILE A 33 0.70 0.60 -19.52
CA ILE A 33 -0.09 1.75 -19.99
C ILE A 33 0.90 2.71 -20.68
N LEU A 34 0.68 3.00 -21.96
CA LEU A 34 1.54 3.87 -22.78
C LEU A 34 3.03 3.47 -22.80
N GLY A 35 3.34 2.18 -22.70
CA GLY A 35 4.71 1.66 -22.73
C GLY A 35 5.46 1.72 -21.39
N SER A 36 4.83 2.22 -20.32
CA SER A 36 5.37 2.18 -18.96
C SER A 36 4.50 1.32 -18.03
N ASN A 37 5.14 0.73 -17.03
CA ASN A 37 4.45 0.02 -15.95
C ASN A 37 4.31 0.95 -14.76
N LEU A 38 3.13 0.98 -14.15
CA LEU A 38 2.91 1.75 -12.92
C LEU A 38 3.64 1.12 -11.71
N GLY A 39 3.97 -0.17 -11.80
CA GLY A 39 4.77 -0.88 -10.82
C GLY A 39 4.13 -0.89 -9.43
N ILE A 40 4.97 -0.79 -8.40
CA ILE A 40 4.53 -0.83 -6.98
C ILE A 40 3.64 0.37 -6.63
N ALA A 41 3.76 1.50 -7.33
CA ALA A 41 2.92 2.67 -7.09
C ALA A 41 1.42 2.38 -7.32
N ALA A 42 1.07 1.42 -8.19
CA ALA A 42 -0.32 1.00 -8.39
C ALA A 42 -0.97 0.47 -7.12
N VAL A 43 -0.23 -0.21 -6.25
CA VAL A 43 -0.74 -0.73 -4.96
C VAL A 43 -1.18 0.42 -4.06
N LEU A 44 -0.42 1.53 -4.04
CA LEU A 44 -0.79 2.73 -3.30
C LEU A 44 -2.09 3.34 -3.85
N PHE A 45 -2.21 3.47 -5.17
CA PHE A 45 -3.41 4.03 -5.80
C PHE A 45 -4.66 3.17 -5.58
N VAL A 46 -4.53 1.85 -5.66
CA VAL A 46 -5.65 0.94 -5.35
C VAL A 46 -6.04 1.06 -3.88
N GLY A 47 -5.08 1.10 -2.95
CA GLY A 47 -5.37 1.31 -1.54
C GLY A 47 -6.09 2.64 -1.27
N LEU A 48 -5.68 3.71 -1.94
CA LEU A 48 -6.34 5.02 -1.88
C LEU A 48 -7.77 4.97 -2.44
N ALA A 49 -7.97 4.30 -3.58
CA ALA A 49 -9.29 4.14 -4.17
C ALA A 49 -10.25 3.37 -3.25
N PHE A 50 -9.80 2.25 -2.67
CA PHE A 50 -10.60 1.51 -1.69
C PHE A 50 -10.87 2.34 -0.43
N GLY A 51 -9.88 3.05 0.11
CA GLY A 51 -10.07 3.95 1.25
C GLY A 51 -11.05 5.09 1.00
N ALA A 52 -11.15 5.58 -0.25
CA ALA A 52 -12.11 6.61 -0.64
C ALA A 52 -13.53 6.08 -0.89
N LEU A 53 -13.70 4.77 -1.12
CA LEU A 53 -15.00 4.16 -1.39
C LEU A 53 -15.82 3.90 -0.11
N ASP A 54 -15.18 3.53 0.99
CA ASP A 54 -15.86 3.25 2.26
C ASP A 54 -14.92 3.49 3.46
N GLU A 55 -15.33 4.35 4.39
CA GLU A 55 -14.55 4.68 5.60
C GLU A 55 -14.34 3.49 6.55
N ARG A 56 -15.11 2.41 6.38
CA ARG A 56 -15.03 1.18 7.18
C ARG A 56 -13.88 0.26 6.76
N PHE A 57 -13.25 0.53 5.62
CA PHE A 57 -12.08 -0.20 5.14
C PHE A 57 -10.80 0.20 5.88
N LYS A 58 -10.81 -0.02 7.20
CA LYS A 58 -9.67 0.24 8.08
C LYS A 58 -8.83 -1.02 8.21
N LEU A 59 -7.58 -0.91 7.79
CA LEU A 59 -6.56 -1.93 8.01
C LEU A 59 -6.19 -1.97 9.50
N PRO A 60 -5.71 -3.12 10.02
CA PRO A 60 -5.25 -3.21 11.40
C PRO A 60 -4.08 -2.25 11.63
N GLU A 61 -4.09 -1.55 12.76
CA GLU A 61 -3.09 -0.50 13.09
C GLU A 61 -1.65 -1.03 13.02
N ILE A 62 -1.44 -2.30 13.36
CA ILE A 62 -0.15 -2.98 13.25
C ILE A 62 0.43 -2.95 11.83
N LEU A 63 -0.39 -3.05 10.78
CA LEU A 63 0.09 -2.98 9.40
C LEU A 63 0.61 -1.59 9.06
N TYR A 64 -0.05 -0.54 9.57
CA TYR A 64 0.43 0.83 9.42
C TYR A 64 1.77 1.02 10.12
N HIS A 65 1.90 0.58 11.37
CA HIS A 65 3.16 0.68 12.11
C HIS A 65 4.30 -0.08 11.43
N VAL A 66 4.06 -1.33 11.02
CA VAL A 66 5.07 -2.14 10.32
C VAL A 66 5.47 -1.49 8.98
N GLY A 67 4.49 -1.06 8.17
CA GLY A 67 4.75 -0.39 6.90
C GLY A 67 5.55 0.91 7.06
N LEU A 68 5.18 1.74 8.04
CA LEU A 68 5.87 2.99 8.35
C LEU A 68 7.31 2.75 8.83
N VAL A 69 7.52 1.81 9.76
CA VAL A 69 8.86 1.48 10.27
C VAL A 69 9.75 0.96 9.14
N LEU A 70 9.24 0.05 8.30
CA LEU A 70 9.98 -0.46 7.13
C LEU A 70 10.30 0.66 6.13
N PHE A 71 9.34 1.55 5.86
CA PHE A 71 9.54 2.69 4.96
C PHE A 71 10.62 3.65 5.48
N VAL A 72 10.54 4.06 6.75
CA VAL A 72 11.53 4.92 7.40
C VAL A 72 12.90 4.25 7.44
N TYR A 73 12.97 2.94 7.72
CA TYR A 73 14.21 2.17 7.70
C TYR A 73 14.86 2.14 6.32
N CYS A 74 14.09 1.85 5.26
CA CYS A 74 14.58 1.87 3.88
C CYS A 74 15.08 3.26 3.45
N ILE A 75 14.37 4.33 3.82
CA ILE A 75 14.83 5.70 3.59
C ILE A 75 16.14 5.94 4.34
N GLY A 76 16.21 5.61 5.62
CA GLY A 76 17.41 5.74 6.43
C GLY A 76 18.61 5.01 5.83
N LEU A 77 18.43 3.79 5.32
CA LEU A 77 19.49 3.02 4.66
C LEU A 77 19.92 3.63 3.31
N SER A 78 18.97 4.04 2.47
CA SER A 78 19.26 4.61 1.15
C SER A 78 19.92 5.99 1.24
N SER A 79 19.43 6.85 2.14
CA SER A 79 20.00 8.16 2.42
C SER A 79 21.26 8.09 3.29
N GLY A 80 21.45 7.02 4.07
CA GLY A 80 22.58 6.87 4.99
C GLY A 80 23.93 6.99 4.31
N ARG A 81 24.16 6.22 3.22
CA ARG A 81 25.43 6.30 2.47
C ARG A 81 25.70 7.70 1.90
N ALA A 82 24.66 8.37 1.41
CA ALA A 82 24.76 9.72 0.87
C ALA A 82 25.05 10.77 1.96
N PHE A 83 24.40 10.65 3.13
CA PHE A 83 24.58 11.51 4.28
C PHE A 83 26.00 11.42 4.87
N PHE A 84 26.52 10.20 5.11
CA PHE A 84 27.89 10.02 5.61
C PHE A 84 28.96 10.48 4.61
N ARG A 85 28.68 10.40 3.30
CA ARG A 85 29.57 10.95 2.27
C ARG A 85 29.61 12.48 2.33
N ALA A 86 28.45 13.13 2.54
CA ALA A 86 28.35 14.58 2.65
C ALA A 86 28.98 15.15 3.94
N LEU A 87 29.06 14.35 5.02
CA LEU A 87 29.69 14.78 6.28
C LEU A 87 31.23 14.72 6.26
N ARG A 88 31.80 14.00 5.28
CA ARG A 88 33.26 13.84 5.09
C ARG A 88 33.84 14.83 4.07
N SER A 89 32.99 15.55 3.33
CA SER A 89 33.38 16.68 2.47
C SER A 89 33.34 17.98 3.25
#